data_AF-A0A3D3KWA0-F1
#
_entry.id   AF-A0A3D3KWA0-F1
#
_cell.length_a   1.000
_cell.length_b   1.000
_cell.length_c   1.000
_cell.angle_alpha   90.00
_cell.angle_beta   90.00
_cell.angle_gamma   90.00
#
_symmetry.space_group_name_H-M   'P 1'
#
loop_
_entity.id
_entity.type
_entity.pdbx_description
1 polymer ?
#
loop_
_entity_poly.entity_id
_entity_poly.type
_entity_poly.pdbx_seq_one_letter_code
_entity_poly.pdbx_strand_id
1 'polypeptide(L)' 'MPSRDRVVVGYDGSGEATLAVRWAARNAVLLDCELQVVHCS' A
#
# COMPACT_ATOMS: atom_id res chain seq x y z
N MET A 1 18.94 -5.05 -9.24
CA MET A 1 17.65 -5.20 -9.94
C MET A 1 16.97 -3.84 -9.90
N PRO A 2 16.42 -3.32 -11.01
CA PRO A 2 15.67 -2.06 -10.95
C PRO A 2 14.53 -2.25 -9.94
N SER A 3 14.41 -1.33 -8.97
CA SER A 3 13.26 -1.30 -8.10
C SER A 3 12.03 -1.09 -8.98
N ARG A 4 11.13 -2.07 -9.03
CA ARG A 4 9.81 -1.83 -9.62
C ARG A 4 9.12 -0.77 -8.77
N ASP A 5 8.66 0.30 -9.41
CA ASP A 5 7.86 1.33 -8.75
C ASP A 5 6.71 0.64 -8.00
N ARG A 6 6.55 1.00 -6.72
CA ARG A 6 5.52 0.42 -5.85
C ARG A 6 5.12 1.39 -4.76
N VAL A 7 3.86 1.30 -4.37
CA VAL A 7 3.33 1.94 -3.17
C VAL A 7 3.40 0.92 -2.04
N VAL A 8 4.07 1.27 -0.94
CA VAL A 8 4.13 0.44 0.27
C VAL A 8 3.26 1.07 1.35
N VAL A 9 2.44 0.25 2.02
CA VAL A 9 1.55 0.71 3.10
C VAL A 9 1.60 -0.27 4.27
N GLY A 10 1.65 0.25 5.49
CA GLY A 10 1.58 -0.54 6.72
C GLY A 10 0.14 -0.84 7.13
N TYR A 11 -0.08 -2.00 7.75
CA TYR A 11 -1.37 -2.40 8.30
C TYR A 11 -1.18 -3.04 9.69
N ASP A 12 -1.79 -2.43 10.71
CA ASP A 12 -1.74 -2.84 12.11
C ASP A 12 -3.10 -3.33 12.64
N GLY A 13 -4.10 -3.51 11.77
CA GLY A 13 -5.46 -3.93 12.14
C GLY A 13 -6.40 -2.79 12.56
N SER A 14 -5.91 -1.55 12.69
CA SER A 14 -6.76 -0.40 13.03
C SER A 14 -7.72 -0.01 11.90
N GLY A 15 -8.78 0.73 12.24
CA GLY A 15 -9.69 1.30 11.25
C GLY A 15 -8.99 2.31 10.34
N GLU A 16 -8.07 3.07 10.90
CA GLU A 16 -7.21 4.04 10.23
C GLU A 16 -6.30 3.36 9.21
N ALA A 17 -5.68 2.23 9.57
CA ALA A 17 -4.89 1.43 8.65
C ALA A 17 -5.71 0.91 7.47
N THR A 18 -6.99 0.58 7.68
CA THR A 18 -7.90 0.20 6.58
C THR A 18 -8.11 1.36 5.60
N LEU A 19 -8.24 2.60 6.09
CA LEU A 19 -8.33 3.78 5.23
C LEU A 19 -7.03 4.03 4.47
N ALA A 20 -5.88 3.85 5.12
CA ALA A 20 -4.57 3.98 4.49
C ALA A 20 -4.38 2.97 3.35
N VAL A 21 -4.75 1.70 3.55
CA VAL A 21 -4.70 0.66 2.50
C VAL A 21 -5.59 1.04 1.31
N ARG A 22 -6.81 1.56 1.56
CA ARG A 22 -7.71 2.01 0.49
C ARG A 22 -7.13 3.16 -0.31
N TRP A 23 -6.48 4.12 0.36
CA TRP A 23 -5.78 5.22 -0.32
C TRP A 23 -4.60 4.70 -1.13
N ALA A 24 -3.78 3.82 -0.56
CA ALA A 24 -2.61 3.26 -1.22
C ALA A 24 -2.97 2.48 -2.50
N ALA A 25 -4.05 1.68 -2.44
CA ALA A 25 -4.56 0.96 -3.60
C ALA A 25 -4.97 1.89 -4.76
N ARG A 26 -5.65 3.00 -4.46
CA ARG A 26 -5.99 3.99 -5.49
C ARG A 26 -4.75 4.62 -6.11
N ASN A 27 -3.73 4.92 -5.31
CA ASN A 27 -2.50 5.53 -5.82
C ASN A 27 -1.67 4.54 -6.66
N ALA A 28 -1.60 3.26 -6.26
CA ALA A 28 -0.93 2.23 -7.05
C ALA A 28 -1.54 2.09 -8.46
N VAL A 29 -2.88 2.16 -8.57
CA VAL A 29 -3.59 2.18 -9.85
C VAL A 29 -3.24 3.44 -10.68
N LEU A 30 -3.25 4.62 -10.05
CA LEU A 30 -2.93 5.88 -10.74
C LEU A 30 -1.49 5.95 -11.25
N LEU A 31 -0.57 5.27 -10.55
CA LEU A 31 0.86 5.22 -10.87
C LEU A 31 1.24 4.02 -11.75
N ASP A 32 0.27 3.18 -12.14
CA ASP A 32 0.50 1.91 -12.86
C ASP A 32 1.59 1.05 -12.22
N CYS A 33 1.52 0.91 -10.90
CA CYS A 33 2.57 0.29 -10.10
C CYS A 33 2.04 -0.67 -9.05
N GLU A 34 2.93 -1.46 -8.44
CA GLU A 34 2.53 -2.51 -7.50
C GLU A 34 2.10 -1.92 -6.14
N LEU A 35 1.08 -2.51 -5.49
CA LEU A 35 0.77 -2.24 -4.09
C LEU A 35 1.38 -3.33 -3.20
N GLN A 36 2.16 -2.94 -2.19
CA GLN A 36 2.66 -3.84 -1.16
C GLN A 36 2.09 -3.45 0.21
N VAL A 37 1.32 -4.35 0.80
CA VAL A 37 0.80 -4.20 2.17
C VAL A 37 1.70 -4.95 3.13
N VAL A 38 2.22 -4.27 4.15
CA VAL A 38 3.06 -4.86 5.19
C VAL A 38 2.27 -4.93 6.49
N HIS A 39 2.02 -6.15 6.95
CA HIS A 39 1.30 -6.41 8.19
C HIS A 39 2.27 -6.47 9.39
N CYS A 40 1.94 -5.82 10.50
CA CYS A 40 2.58 -6.08 11.79
C CYS A 40 1.56 -6.62 12.79
N SER A 41 1.98 -7.63 13.55
CA SER A 41 1.23 -8.28 14.63
C SER A 41 1.74 -7.85 15.98
#